data_AF-A0A368YNA4-F1
#
_entry.id   AF-A0A368YNA4-F1
#
_cell.length_a   1.000
_cell.length_b   1.000
_cell.length_c   1.000
_cell.angle_alpha   90.00
_cell.angle_beta   90.00
_cell.angle_gamma   90.00
#
_symmetry.space_group_name_H-M   'P 1'
#
loop_
_entity.id
_entity.type
_entity.pdbx_description
1 polymer ?
#
loop_
_entity_poly.entity_id
_entity_poly.type
_entity_poly.pdbx_seq_one_letter_code
_entity_poly.pdbx_strand_id
1 'polypeptide(L)'
;MTQDDERSHPFRDSQQDAAAARTLPDTPQTRAPAYRLAFTDTEFLLREELRAVRLQLELLKPQMIMDARGIRSTVVMFGGARIPSPAEKASARTPMLAELSRYYDEARRFARLMTERSMDSYGAENVICTGGGPGVMEAGNLGAHEAGGASIGLSIVLPHEQAPNEYVTPDLCFNFHYFAIRKMHFLMRARAVTVFPGGFGTMDEMFETLTLIQTGRMKRVPFILFGPEFWNKVIDWQALADAGTISPEDLELISFVETADEAVAIIDNWEVPCP
;
A
#
# COMPACT_ATOMS: atom_id res chain seq x y z
N MET A 1 -30.84 -2.22 26.44
CA MET A 1 -31.50 -3.25 25.60
C MET A 1 -30.43 -3.77 24.65
N THR A 2 -29.46 -4.51 25.21
CA THR A 2 -29.39 -5.99 25.33
C THR A 2 -29.01 -6.63 24.01
N GLN A 3 -27.73 -6.91 23.88
CA GLN A 3 -27.28 -8.14 23.26
C GLN A 3 -26.18 -8.71 24.14
N ASP A 4 -26.43 -9.94 24.58
CA ASP A 4 -25.65 -10.71 25.52
C ASP A 4 -24.16 -10.73 25.17
N ASP A 5 -23.33 -10.55 26.19
CA ASP A 5 -21.92 -10.93 26.16
C ASP A 5 -21.87 -12.47 26.25
N GLU A 6 -22.35 -13.16 25.21
CA GLU A 6 -22.20 -14.61 25.04
C GLU A 6 -20.76 -14.93 24.60
N ARG A 7 -19.79 -14.59 25.43
CA ARG A 7 -18.45 -15.17 25.31
C ARG A 7 -18.36 -16.33 26.29
N SER A 8 -18.05 -17.52 25.78
CA SER A 8 -17.82 -18.73 26.59
C SER A 8 -16.57 -18.66 27.48
N HIS A 9 -15.90 -17.52 27.52
CA HIS A 9 -14.59 -17.35 28.16
C HIS A 9 -14.74 -16.86 29.60
N PRO A 10 -14.11 -17.52 30.59
CA PRO A 10 -14.34 -17.23 32.01
C PRO A 10 -13.67 -15.94 32.50
N PHE A 11 -12.73 -15.35 31.73
CA PHE A 11 -12.05 -14.12 32.11
C PHE A 11 -12.73 -12.87 31.53
N ARG A 12 -12.70 -11.78 32.31
CA ARG A 12 -13.22 -10.46 31.94
C ARG A 12 -12.50 -9.85 30.73
N ASP A 13 -13.20 -8.97 30.02
CA ASP A 13 -12.70 -8.30 28.80
C ASP A 13 -11.85 -7.05 29.13
N SER A 14 -10.82 -6.80 28.31
CA SER A 14 -9.89 -5.68 28.52
C SER A 14 -10.55 -4.30 28.42
N GLN A 15 -11.64 -4.15 27.65
CA GLN A 15 -12.42 -2.91 27.58
C GLN A 15 -13.17 -2.65 28.89
N GLN A 16 -13.66 -3.71 29.55
CA GLN A 16 -14.34 -3.59 30.85
C GLN A 16 -13.37 -3.10 31.92
N ASP A 17 -12.14 -3.62 31.95
CA ASP A 17 -11.13 -3.19 32.91
C ASP A 17 -10.62 -1.76 32.62
N ALA A 18 -10.44 -1.41 31.35
CA ALA A 18 -10.10 -0.04 30.94
C ALA A 18 -11.19 0.98 31.36
N ALA A 19 -12.47 0.62 31.23
CA ALA A 19 -13.58 1.45 31.67
C ALA A 19 -13.61 1.57 33.21
N ALA A 20 -13.45 0.46 33.93
CA ALA A 20 -13.44 0.45 35.39
C ALA A 20 -12.30 1.31 35.96
N ALA A 21 -11.09 1.23 35.39
CA ALA A 21 -9.94 2.01 35.84
C ALA A 21 -10.17 3.53 35.79
N ARG A 22 -11.02 4.03 34.89
CA ARG A 22 -11.37 5.47 34.77
C ARG A 22 -12.32 5.98 35.86
N THR A 23 -12.98 5.07 36.59
CA THR A 23 -13.99 5.40 37.60
C THR A 23 -13.46 5.30 39.05
N LEU A 24 -12.18 4.97 39.21
CA LEU A 24 -11.56 4.82 40.52
C LEU A 24 -11.36 6.18 41.23
N PRO A 25 -11.36 6.19 42.57
CA PRO A 25 -11.05 7.40 43.33
C PRO A 25 -9.69 8.00 42.93
N ASP A 26 -9.64 9.33 42.84
CA ASP A 26 -8.41 10.05 42.55
C ASP A 26 -7.51 10.13 43.80
N THR A 27 -6.41 9.38 43.76
CA THR A 27 -5.42 9.27 44.84
C THR A 27 -4.01 9.42 44.24
N PRO A 28 -2.98 9.73 45.04
CA PRO A 28 -1.60 9.74 44.55
C PRO A 28 -1.19 8.43 43.88
N GLN A 29 -1.69 7.28 44.35
CA GLN A 29 -1.42 5.97 43.79
C GLN A 29 -2.10 5.77 42.44
N THR A 30 -3.38 6.14 42.31
CA THR A 30 -4.13 5.96 41.06
C THR A 30 -3.68 6.91 39.94
N ARG A 31 -3.00 8.02 40.28
CA ARG A 31 -2.30 8.91 39.34
C ARG A 31 -0.92 8.41 38.90
N ALA A 32 -0.29 7.53 39.66
CA ALA A 32 1.08 7.10 39.39
C ALA A 32 1.16 6.32 38.07
N PRO A 33 2.19 6.54 37.22
CA PRO A 33 2.35 5.78 35.98
C PRO A 33 2.37 4.26 36.19
N ALA A 34 2.97 3.79 37.28
CA ALA A 34 3.04 2.37 37.62
C ALA A 34 1.68 1.70 37.89
N TYR A 35 0.62 2.48 38.14
CA TYR A 35 -0.73 1.95 38.36
C TYR A 35 -1.55 1.84 37.07
N ARG A 36 -1.14 2.52 35.99
CA ARG A 36 -1.88 2.50 34.72
C ARG A 36 -1.88 1.09 34.13
N LEU A 37 -3.00 0.69 33.53
CA LEU A 37 -3.09 -0.57 32.79
C LEU A 37 -2.18 -0.50 31.56
N ALA A 38 -1.26 -1.45 31.44
CA ALA A 38 -0.21 -1.44 30.41
C ALA A 38 -0.73 -1.30 28.97
N PHE A 39 -1.86 -1.94 28.64
CA PHE A 39 -2.46 -1.88 27.29
C PHE A 39 -3.21 -0.58 26.98
N THR A 40 -3.35 0.31 27.96
CA THR A 40 -3.91 1.67 27.80
C THR A 40 -2.88 2.77 28.06
N ASP A 41 -1.67 2.41 28.49
CA ASP A 41 -0.60 3.34 28.80
C ASP A 41 0.24 3.62 27.54
N THR A 42 -0.05 4.73 26.86
CA THR A 42 0.67 5.15 25.66
C THR A 42 2.13 5.48 25.93
N GLU A 43 2.48 6.03 27.10
CA GLU A 43 3.88 6.31 27.44
C GLU A 43 4.67 5.01 27.56
N PHE A 44 4.09 3.99 28.19
CA PHE A 44 4.67 2.65 28.28
C PHE A 44 4.80 1.99 26.90
N LEU A 45 3.73 2.01 26.09
CA LEU A 45 3.71 1.42 24.74
C LEU A 45 4.72 2.07 23.78
N LEU A 46 5.06 3.34 23.99
CA LEU A 46 6.02 4.06 23.13
C LEU A 46 7.49 3.84 23.51
N ARG A 47 7.77 3.13 24.61
CA ARG A 47 9.13 2.79 25.04
C ARG A 47 9.86 1.89 24.05
N GLU A 48 11.19 2.05 23.95
CA GLU A 48 12.02 1.31 22.98
C GLU A 48 11.90 -0.21 23.15
N GLU A 49 11.80 -0.69 24.38
CA GLU A 49 11.66 -2.11 24.73
C GLU A 49 10.39 -2.74 24.12
N LEU A 50 9.35 -1.93 23.86
CA LEU A 50 8.10 -2.38 23.24
C LEU A 50 8.04 -2.17 21.72
N ARG A 51 9.19 -1.93 21.07
CA ARG A 51 9.27 -1.89 19.60
C ARG A 51 8.68 -3.14 18.95
N ALA A 52 8.95 -4.34 19.47
CA ALA A 52 8.42 -5.58 18.92
C ALA A 52 6.89 -5.66 18.97
N VAL A 53 6.27 -5.15 20.05
CA VAL A 53 4.81 -5.08 20.19
C VAL A 53 4.23 -4.10 19.17
N ARG A 54 4.86 -2.92 18.97
CA ARG A 54 4.43 -1.94 17.96
C ARG A 54 4.54 -2.46 16.54
N LEU A 55 5.62 -3.17 16.20
CA LEU A 55 5.77 -3.86 14.93
C LEU A 55 4.64 -4.88 14.71
N GLN A 56 4.31 -5.66 15.74
CA GLN A 56 3.20 -6.62 15.68
C GLN A 56 1.86 -5.91 15.44
N LEU A 57 1.60 -4.79 16.10
CA LEU A 57 0.38 -4.01 15.90
C LEU A 57 0.27 -3.45 14.47
N GLU A 58 1.37 -2.94 13.90
CA GLU A 58 1.40 -2.47 12.51
C GLU A 58 1.24 -3.60 11.48
N LEU A 59 1.66 -4.82 11.82
CA LEU A 59 1.38 -5.98 10.99
C LEU A 59 -0.10 -6.38 11.07
N LEU A 60 -0.65 -6.48 12.29
CA LEU A 60 -1.98 -7.05 12.53
C LEU A 60 -3.13 -6.09 12.18
N LYS A 61 -3.03 -4.80 12.50
CA LYS A 61 -4.15 -3.86 12.31
C LYS A 61 -4.62 -3.78 10.85
N PRO A 62 -3.74 -3.55 9.84
CA PRO A 62 -4.18 -3.52 8.45
C PRO A 62 -4.67 -4.88 7.98
N GLN A 63 -4.00 -5.98 8.39
CA GLN A 63 -4.40 -7.34 8.06
C GLN A 63 -5.84 -7.63 8.51
N MET A 64 -6.14 -7.41 9.79
CA MET A 64 -7.46 -7.69 10.37
C MET A 64 -8.56 -6.83 9.74
N ILE A 65 -8.28 -5.55 9.45
CA ILE A 65 -9.26 -4.65 8.83
C ILE A 65 -9.52 -5.06 7.37
N MET A 66 -8.48 -5.36 6.60
CA MET A 66 -8.62 -5.85 5.22
C MET A 66 -9.36 -7.19 5.17
N ASP A 67 -9.07 -8.11 6.09
CA ASP A 67 -9.77 -9.40 6.18
C ASP A 67 -11.26 -9.21 6.53
N ALA A 68 -11.57 -8.35 7.51
CA ALA A 68 -12.96 -8.02 7.87
C ALA A 68 -13.73 -7.34 6.72
N ARG A 69 -13.02 -6.64 5.84
CA ARG A 69 -13.55 -6.03 4.61
C ARG A 69 -13.64 -7.00 3.43
N GLY A 70 -13.17 -8.24 3.60
CA GLY A 70 -13.20 -9.27 2.55
C GLY A 70 -12.18 -9.04 1.43
N ILE A 71 -11.14 -8.24 1.63
CA ILE A 71 -10.11 -7.96 0.63
C ILE A 71 -9.19 -9.17 0.49
N ARG A 72 -9.31 -9.90 -0.62
CA ARG A 72 -8.55 -11.12 -0.93
C ARG A 72 -7.32 -10.86 -1.79
N SER A 73 -7.35 -9.85 -2.65
CA SER A 73 -6.17 -9.45 -3.44
C SER A 73 -6.16 -7.98 -3.81
N THR A 74 -4.97 -7.48 -4.12
CA THR A 74 -4.72 -6.11 -4.52
C THR A 74 -4.01 -6.01 -5.86
N VAL A 75 -4.22 -4.89 -6.55
CA VAL A 75 -3.35 -4.41 -7.63
C VAL A 75 -2.56 -3.25 -7.06
N VAL A 76 -1.26 -3.42 -6.96
CA VAL A 76 -0.37 -2.41 -6.38
C VAL A 76 0.03 -1.40 -7.43
N MET A 77 -0.06 -0.12 -7.08
CA MET A 77 0.35 0.98 -7.94
C MET A 77 1.41 1.84 -7.25
N PHE A 78 2.60 1.84 -7.81
CA PHE A 78 3.72 2.70 -7.40
C PHE A 78 3.95 3.79 -8.44
N GLY A 79 4.39 4.97 -8.00
CA GLY A 79 4.72 6.06 -8.93
C GLY A 79 5.07 7.37 -8.25
N GLY A 80 5.43 8.36 -9.06
CA GLY A 80 5.88 9.65 -8.57
C GLY A 80 4.79 10.45 -7.85
N ALA A 81 5.02 10.76 -6.58
CA ALA A 81 4.16 11.65 -5.78
C ALA A 81 4.16 13.12 -6.27
N ARG A 82 5.02 13.46 -7.23
CA ARG A 82 5.19 14.84 -7.75
C ARG A 82 4.62 15.02 -9.15
N ILE A 83 4.12 13.95 -9.78
CA ILE A 83 3.51 14.05 -11.10
C ILE A 83 2.19 14.80 -10.95
N PRO A 84 2.01 15.96 -11.60
CA PRO A 84 0.81 16.75 -11.43
C PRO A 84 -0.37 16.13 -12.18
N SER A 85 -1.58 16.40 -11.70
CA SER A 85 -2.79 16.17 -12.48
C SER A 85 -2.73 16.97 -13.80
N PRO A 86 -3.48 16.57 -14.85
CA PRO A 86 -3.50 17.31 -16.11
C PRO A 86 -3.91 18.77 -15.95
N ALA A 87 -4.85 19.05 -15.03
CA ALA A 87 -5.30 20.39 -14.70
C ALA A 87 -4.16 21.26 -14.13
N GLU A 88 -3.21 20.64 -13.43
CA GLU A 88 -2.08 21.30 -12.78
C GLU A 88 -0.78 21.15 -13.57
N LYS A 89 -0.80 20.61 -14.79
CA LYS A 89 0.39 20.39 -15.64
C LYS A 89 1.25 21.66 -15.77
N ALA A 90 0.62 22.83 -15.87
CA ALA A 90 1.31 24.13 -15.98
C ALA A 90 2.11 24.51 -14.72
N SER A 91 1.78 23.94 -13.56
CA SER A 91 2.46 24.18 -12.28
C SER A 91 3.66 23.25 -12.06
N ALA A 92 3.93 22.33 -13.00
CA ALA A 92 5.04 21.40 -12.90
C ALA A 92 6.39 22.13 -12.73
N ARG A 93 7.22 21.60 -11.84
CA ARG A 93 8.54 22.18 -11.53
C ARG A 93 9.52 22.19 -12.71
N THR A 94 9.33 21.29 -13.66
CA THR A 94 10.16 21.19 -14.87
C THR A 94 9.29 20.81 -16.06
N PRO A 95 9.69 21.15 -17.31
CA PRO A 95 8.97 20.73 -18.51
C PRO A 95 8.83 19.20 -18.60
N MET A 96 9.88 18.48 -18.20
CA MET A 96 9.90 17.01 -18.22
C MET A 96 8.89 16.43 -17.23
N LEU A 97 8.73 17.04 -16.05
CA LEU A 97 7.70 16.63 -15.10
C LEU A 97 6.29 16.94 -15.62
N ALA A 98 6.12 18.03 -16.37
CA ALA A 98 4.86 18.36 -17.03
C ALA A 98 4.46 17.27 -18.04
N GLU A 99 5.43 16.76 -18.81
CA GLU A 99 5.17 15.68 -19.77
C GLU A 99 4.80 14.35 -19.10
N LEU A 100 5.32 14.08 -17.90
CA LEU A 100 4.92 12.90 -17.12
C LEU A 100 3.45 12.97 -16.64
N SER A 101 2.78 14.13 -16.71
CA SER A 101 1.37 14.26 -16.34
C SER A 101 0.45 13.33 -17.13
N ARG A 102 0.84 12.89 -18.34
CA ARG A 102 0.11 11.86 -19.10
C ARG A 102 -0.05 10.55 -18.33
N TYR A 103 0.92 10.20 -17.49
CA TYR A 103 0.86 9.00 -16.66
C TYR A 103 -0.10 9.13 -15.47
N TYR A 104 -0.50 10.35 -15.10
CA TYR A 104 -1.61 10.55 -14.16
C TYR A 104 -2.91 10.01 -14.78
N ASP A 105 -3.20 10.39 -16.02
CA ASP A 105 -4.40 9.92 -16.73
C ASP A 105 -4.37 8.41 -16.98
N GLU A 106 -3.22 7.86 -17.39
CA GLU A 106 -3.08 6.42 -17.58
C GLU A 106 -3.22 5.65 -16.26
N ALA A 107 -2.66 6.15 -15.15
CA ALA A 107 -2.85 5.55 -13.83
C ALA A 107 -4.31 5.55 -13.40
N ARG A 108 -5.01 6.69 -13.57
CA ARG A 108 -6.44 6.81 -13.27
C ARG A 108 -7.28 5.87 -14.14
N ARG A 109 -7.02 5.83 -15.44
CA ARG A 109 -7.72 4.93 -16.38
C ARG A 109 -7.49 3.46 -16.02
N PHE A 110 -6.24 3.08 -15.79
CA PHE A 110 -5.88 1.71 -15.38
C PHE A 110 -6.61 1.31 -14.10
N ALA A 111 -6.58 2.17 -13.08
CA ALA A 111 -7.25 1.90 -11.82
C ALA A 111 -8.76 1.75 -11.95
N ARG A 112 -9.39 2.58 -12.79
CA ARG A 112 -10.81 2.45 -13.12
C ARG A 112 -11.11 1.11 -13.78
N LEU A 113 -10.34 0.72 -14.81
CA LEU A 113 -10.54 -0.55 -15.54
C LEU A 113 -10.35 -1.78 -14.64
N MET A 114 -9.37 -1.75 -13.74
CA MET A 114 -9.16 -2.83 -12.77
C MET A 114 -10.26 -2.87 -11.72
N THR A 115 -10.76 -1.72 -11.30
CA THR A 115 -11.84 -1.64 -10.30
C THR A 115 -13.17 -2.11 -10.89
N GLU A 116 -13.49 -1.74 -12.14
CA GLU A 116 -14.67 -2.25 -12.84
C GLU A 116 -14.68 -3.79 -12.89
N ARG A 117 -13.52 -4.43 -13.13
CA ARG A 117 -13.35 -5.90 -13.04
C ARG A 117 -13.45 -6.42 -11.61
N SER A 118 -12.85 -5.70 -10.65
CA SER A 118 -12.90 -6.03 -9.22
C SER A 118 -14.34 -6.16 -8.72
N MET A 119 -15.27 -5.36 -9.28
CA MET A 119 -16.68 -5.39 -8.91
C MET A 119 -17.38 -6.72 -9.23
N ASP A 120 -16.87 -7.55 -10.15
CA ASP A 120 -17.38 -8.92 -10.37
C ASP A 120 -17.22 -9.80 -9.12
N SER A 121 -16.24 -9.46 -8.28
CA SER A 121 -15.99 -10.09 -6.98
C SER A 121 -16.53 -9.25 -5.79
N TYR A 122 -17.43 -8.30 -6.05
CA TYR A 122 -17.93 -7.32 -5.09
C TYR A 122 -16.81 -6.48 -4.43
N GLY A 123 -15.73 -6.19 -5.16
CA GLY A 123 -14.61 -5.43 -4.62
C GLY A 123 -13.72 -6.24 -3.67
N ALA A 124 -13.76 -7.57 -3.74
CA ALA A 124 -12.92 -8.44 -2.90
C ALA A 124 -11.55 -8.74 -3.53
N GLU A 125 -11.44 -8.81 -4.85
CA GLU A 125 -10.20 -9.13 -5.57
C GLU A 125 -9.75 -7.99 -6.46
N ASN A 126 -8.44 -7.84 -6.64
CA ASN A 126 -7.80 -6.84 -7.49
C ASN A 126 -8.11 -5.38 -7.08
N VAL A 127 -8.27 -5.17 -5.77
CA VAL A 127 -8.56 -3.86 -5.19
C VAL A 127 -7.33 -2.96 -5.32
N ILE A 128 -7.52 -1.72 -5.75
CA ILE A 128 -6.42 -0.79 -5.97
C ILE A 128 -5.74 -0.44 -4.64
N CYS A 129 -4.42 -0.60 -4.60
CA CYS A 129 -3.60 -0.35 -3.42
C CYS A 129 -2.44 0.59 -3.76
N THR A 130 -2.37 1.74 -3.09
CA THR A 130 -1.36 2.78 -3.31
C THR A 130 -0.74 3.22 -1.99
N GLY A 131 0.25 4.13 -2.02
CA GLY A 131 0.77 4.77 -0.82
C GLY A 131 -0.13 5.88 -0.24
N GLY A 132 -1.26 6.19 -0.87
CA GLY A 132 -2.21 7.21 -0.43
C GLY A 132 -1.73 8.66 -0.57
N GLY A 133 -0.57 8.91 -1.17
CA GLY A 133 -0.08 10.28 -1.43
C GLY A 133 -0.68 10.91 -2.70
N PRO A 134 -0.21 12.11 -3.09
CA PRO A 134 -0.61 12.76 -4.34
C PRO A 134 0.01 12.13 -5.58
N GLY A 135 -0.28 12.69 -6.76
CA GLY A 135 0.28 12.27 -8.04
C GLY A 135 -0.26 10.92 -8.50
N VAL A 136 0.60 9.99 -8.93
CA VAL A 136 0.15 8.68 -9.44
C VAL A 136 -0.70 7.91 -8.44
N MET A 137 -0.34 8.00 -7.15
CA MET A 137 -1.09 7.30 -6.09
C MET A 137 -2.52 7.84 -6.01
N GLU A 138 -2.69 9.16 -5.99
CA GLU A 138 -3.99 9.82 -6.04
C GLU A 138 -4.75 9.47 -7.31
N ALA A 139 -4.11 9.49 -8.47
CA ALA A 139 -4.73 9.10 -9.74
C ALA A 139 -5.33 7.69 -9.66
N GLY A 140 -4.57 6.74 -9.09
CA GLY A 140 -5.05 5.38 -8.86
C GLY A 140 -6.24 5.32 -7.91
N ASN A 141 -6.19 6.01 -6.77
CA ASN A 141 -7.31 6.05 -5.83
C ASN A 141 -8.55 6.72 -6.44
N LEU A 142 -8.37 7.80 -7.22
CA LEU A 142 -9.43 8.50 -7.95
C LEU A 142 -10.09 7.59 -8.99
N GLY A 143 -9.29 6.88 -9.80
CA GLY A 143 -9.83 5.95 -10.80
C GLY A 143 -10.70 4.85 -10.20
N ALA A 144 -10.27 4.29 -9.06
CA ALA A 144 -11.06 3.32 -8.31
C ALA A 144 -12.34 3.93 -7.71
N HIS A 145 -12.25 5.14 -7.16
CA HIS A 145 -13.39 5.88 -6.63
C HIS A 145 -14.46 6.15 -7.71
N GLU A 146 -14.03 6.56 -8.91
CA GLU A 146 -14.93 6.83 -10.04
C GLU A 146 -15.63 5.58 -10.59
N ALA A 147 -15.00 4.41 -10.45
CA ALA A 147 -15.61 3.12 -10.74
C ALA A 147 -16.60 2.64 -9.65
N GLY A 148 -16.73 3.38 -8.54
CA GLY A 148 -17.59 3.02 -7.41
C GLY A 148 -17.04 1.91 -6.52
N GLY A 149 -15.75 1.55 -6.66
CA GLY A 149 -15.10 0.54 -5.83
C GLY A 149 -14.32 1.12 -4.65
N ALA A 150 -13.79 0.23 -3.82
CA ALA A 150 -12.91 0.60 -2.72
C ALA A 150 -11.47 0.80 -3.22
N SER A 151 -10.71 1.64 -2.50
CA SER A 151 -9.28 1.83 -2.75
C SER A 151 -8.50 1.94 -1.43
N ILE A 152 -7.32 1.34 -1.40
CA ILE A 152 -6.47 1.21 -0.22
C ILE A 152 -5.35 2.25 -0.28
N GLY A 153 -5.11 2.93 0.84
CA GLY A 153 -3.98 3.83 1.02
C GLY A 153 -3.10 3.34 2.17
N LEU A 154 -1.87 2.94 1.84
CA LEU A 154 -0.84 2.57 2.82
C LEU A 154 0.10 3.77 3.01
N SER A 155 -0.30 4.75 3.81
CA SER A 155 0.47 5.97 4.09
C SER A 155 1.57 5.74 5.13
N ILE A 156 2.52 6.66 5.23
CA ILE A 156 3.57 6.60 6.25
C ILE A 156 3.81 7.97 6.87
N VAL A 157 4.09 7.99 8.17
CA VAL A 157 4.43 9.22 8.89
C VAL A 157 5.76 9.77 8.37
N LEU A 158 5.73 11.01 7.87
CA LEU A 158 6.91 11.75 7.41
C LEU A 158 6.98 13.13 8.11
N PRO A 159 8.19 13.73 8.25
CA PRO A 159 8.36 15.02 8.94
C PRO A 159 7.59 16.20 8.31
N HIS A 160 7.31 16.11 7.00
CA HIS A 160 6.47 17.05 6.28
C HIS A 160 5.31 16.25 5.69
N GLU A 161 4.30 16.02 6.52
CA GLU A 161 3.18 15.15 6.20
C GLU A 161 2.29 15.79 5.12
N GLN A 162 1.99 15.02 4.08
CA GLN A 162 0.87 15.29 3.21
C GLN A 162 -0.29 14.43 3.73
N ALA A 163 -1.45 15.05 3.95
CA ALA A 163 -2.65 14.28 4.24
C ALA A 163 -2.86 13.22 3.14
N PRO A 164 -3.37 12.03 3.48
CA PRO A 164 -3.74 11.07 2.47
C PRO A 164 -4.73 11.71 1.49
N ASN A 165 -4.64 11.34 0.21
CA ASN A 165 -5.56 11.87 -0.79
C ASN A 165 -7.01 11.50 -0.46
N GLU A 166 -7.94 12.38 -0.86
CA GLU A 166 -9.35 12.29 -0.46
C GLU A 166 -10.12 11.12 -1.13
N TYR A 167 -9.49 10.42 -2.07
CA TYR A 167 -10.09 9.31 -2.81
C TYR A 167 -9.78 7.93 -2.21
N VAL A 168 -8.90 7.86 -1.20
CA VAL A 168 -8.71 6.64 -0.41
C VAL A 168 -10.00 6.34 0.36
N THR A 169 -10.42 5.07 0.36
CA THR A 169 -11.58 4.68 1.17
C THR A 169 -11.25 4.88 2.65
N PRO A 170 -12.04 5.67 3.43
CA PRO A 170 -11.67 6.05 4.80
C PRO A 170 -11.28 4.89 5.72
N ASP A 171 -12.01 3.78 5.63
CA ASP A 171 -11.76 2.59 6.45
C ASP A 171 -10.61 1.69 5.95
N LEU A 172 -10.02 2.03 4.80
CA LEU A 172 -8.85 1.38 4.20
C LEU A 172 -7.67 2.37 4.06
N CYS A 173 -7.70 3.46 4.83
CA CYS A 173 -6.62 4.42 4.94
C CYS A 173 -5.75 4.08 6.17
N PHE A 174 -4.61 3.45 5.92
CA PHE A 174 -3.69 3.00 6.96
C PHE A 174 -2.49 3.95 7.05
N ASN A 175 -2.05 4.26 8.28
CA ASN A 175 -0.86 5.07 8.50
C ASN A 175 0.18 4.25 9.27
N PHE A 176 1.34 4.05 8.65
CA PHE A 176 2.45 3.27 9.18
C PHE A 176 3.52 4.17 9.81
N HIS A 177 4.29 3.61 10.73
CA HIS A 177 5.53 4.21 11.21
C HIS A 177 6.75 3.46 10.67
N TYR A 178 6.67 2.14 10.51
CA TYR A 178 7.79 1.34 10.00
C TYR A 178 7.66 1.06 8.49
N PHE A 179 8.63 1.55 7.70
CA PHE A 179 8.71 1.32 6.26
C PHE A 179 8.65 -0.17 5.88
N ALA A 180 9.36 -1.03 6.61
CA ALA A 180 9.41 -2.46 6.31
C ALA A 180 8.03 -3.14 6.38
N ILE A 181 7.22 -2.79 7.39
CA ILE A 181 5.88 -3.37 7.54
C ILE A 181 4.93 -2.83 6.47
N ARG A 182 5.04 -1.54 6.13
CA ARG A 182 4.31 -0.95 5.00
C ARG A 182 4.63 -1.64 3.67
N LYS A 183 5.92 -1.84 3.36
CA LYS A 183 6.39 -2.55 2.16
C LYS A 183 5.88 -3.98 2.09
N MET A 184 5.90 -4.68 3.23
CA MET A 184 5.32 -6.02 3.34
C MET A 184 3.83 -6.03 3.00
N HIS A 185 3.04 -5.08 3.52
CA HIS A 185 1.59 -5.01 3.23
C HIS A 185 1.25 -4.73 1.77
N PHE A 186 2.09 -4.00 1.03
CA PHE A 186 1.90 -3.88 -0.42
C PHE A 186 1.89 -5.24 -1.10
N LEU A 187 2.83 -6.11 -0.74
CA LEU A 187 3.11 -7.34 -1.47
C LEU A 187 2.36 -8.56 -0.94
N MET A 188 1.92 -8.57 0.32
CA MET A 188 1.21 -9.71 0.94
C MET A 188 -0.06 -10.13 0.19
N ARG A 189 -0.75 -9.19 -0.48
CA ARG A 189 -1.98 -9.43 -1.25
C ARG A 189 -1.84 -9.13 -2.73
N ALA A 190 -0.66 -8.73 -3.18
CA ALA A 190 -0.44 -8.30 -4.56
C ALA A 190 -0.69 -9.45 -5.53
N ARG A 191 -1.62 -9.22 -6.47
CA ARG A 191 -1.85 -10.07 -7.66
C ARG A 191 -1.24 -9.50 -8.92
N ALA A 192 -0.97 -8.20 -8.93
CA ALA A 192 -0.19 -7.52 -9.94
C ALA A 192 0.49 -6.31 -9.29
N VAL A 193 1.63 -5.90 -9.83
CA VAL A 193 2.37 -4.70 -9.43
C VAL A 193 2.59 -3.85 -10.66
N THR A 194 2.19 -2.59 -10.58
CA THR A 194 2.38 -1.60 -11.63
C THR A 194 3.22 -0.46 -11.11
N VAL A 195 4.17 0.00 -11.92
CA VAL A 195 5.11 1.05 -11.55
C VAL A 195 5.13 2.10 -12.65
N PHE A 196 4.66 3.28 -12.30
CA PHE A 196 4.70 4.47 -13.14
C PHE A 196 5.98 5.27 -12.87
N PRO A 197 6.37 6.19 -13.77
CA PRO A 197 7.56 7.01 -13.57
C PRO A 197 7.57 7.70 -12.21
N GLY A 198 8.73 7.68 -11.55
CA GLY A 198 8.86 8.08 -10.16
C GLY A 198 10.29 8.34 -9.71
N GLY A 199 10.42 8.67 -8.43
CA GLY A 199 11.71 8.95 -7.79
C GLY A 199 12.19 7.79 -6.93
N PHE A 200 12.98 8.11 -5.90
CA PHE A 200 13.58 7.10 -5.03
C PHE A 200 12.60 6.16 -4.35
N GLY A 201 11.45 6.65 -3.84
CA GLY A 201 10.46 5.77 -3.22
C GLY A 201 9.92 4.72 -4.19
N THR A 202 9.64 5.14 -5.43
CA THR A 202 9.18 4.24 -6.50
C THR A 202 10.25 3.22 -6.88
N MET A 203 11.51 3.65 -6.99
CA MET A 203 12.64 2.75 -7.30
C MET A 203 12.89 1.75 -6.18
N ASP A 204 12.80 2.19 -4.93
CA ASP A 204 12.96 1.35 -3.74
C ASP A 204 11.91 0.23 -3.71
N GLU A 205 10.63 0.56 -3.92
CA GLU A 205 9.56 -0.44 -4.01
C GLU A 205 9.70 -1.35 -5.25
N MET A 206 10.14 -0.81 -6.38
CA MET A 206 10.38 -1.56 -7.62
C MET A 206 11.48 -2.61 -7.43
N PHE A 207 12.66 -2.20 -6.96
CA PHE A 207 13.79 -3.12 -6.77
C PHE A 207 13.56 -4.12 -5.65
N GLU A 208 12.88 -3.73 -4.57
CA GLU A 208 12.50 -4.68 -3.52
C GLU A 208 11.57 -5.78 -4.08
N THR A 209 10.55 -5.39 -4.84
CA THR A 209 9.61 -6.35 -5.43
C THR A 209 10.31 -7.30 -6.41
N LEU A 210 11.15 -6.76 -7.31
CA LEU A 210 11.93 -7.57 -8.25
C LEU A 210 12.86 -8.54 -7.52
N THR A 211 13.55 -8.08 -6.48
CA THR A 211 14.44 -8.91 -5.66
C THR A 211 13.67 -10.04 -4.97
N LEU A 212 12.47 -9.76 -4.43
CA LEU A 212 11.64 -10.78 -3.77
C LEU A 212 11.14 -11.85 -4.74
N ILE A 213 10.79 -11.45 -5.98
CA ILE A 213 10.41 -12.39 -7.04
C ILE A 213 11.62 -13.21 -7.50
N GLN A 214 12.73 -12.54 -7.83
CA GLN A 214 13.99 -13.17 -8.27
C GLN A 214 14.48 -14.22 -7.26
N THR A 215 14.43 -13.91 -5.96
CA THR A 215 14.91 -14.80 -4.89
C THR A 215 13.88 -15.88 -4.49
N GLY A 216 12.71 -15.93 -5.12
CA GLY A 216 11.64 -16.87 -4.80
C GLY A 216 11.00 -16.65 -3.43
N ARG A 217 11.23 -15.50 -2.79
CA ARG A 217 10.61 -15.10 -1.51
C ARG A 217 9.17 -14.62 -1.70
N MET A 218 8.79 -14.28 -2.93
CA MET A 218 7.43 -13.95 -3.37
C MET A 218 7.11 -14.73 -4.66
N LYS A 219 5.84 -15.11 -4.84
CA LYS A 219 5.37 -15.69 -6.10
C LYS A 219 5.50 -14.68 -7.23
N ARG A 220 5.82 -15.13 -8.44
CA ARG A 220 5.80 -14.26 -9.62
C ARG A 220 4.36 -13.79 -9.90
N VAL A 221 4.22 -12.49 -10.09
CA VAL A 221 2.99 -11.80 -10.48
C VAL A 221 3.32 -10.88 -11.67
N PRO A 222 2.34 -10.42 -12.46
CA PRO A 222 2.57 -9.38 -13.45
C PRO A 222 3.29 -8.19 -12.80
N PHE A 223 4.48 -7.86 -13.29
CA PHE A 223 5.27 -6.72 -12.86
C PHE A 223 5.46 -5.79 -14.04
N ILE A 224 4.72 -4.68 -14.03
CA ILE A 224 4.47 -3.86 -15.22
C ILE A 224 5.03 -2.46 -15.01
N LEU A 225 5.96 -2.06 -15.87
CA LEU A 225 6.53 -0.71 -15.91
C LEU A 225 5.83 0.13 -16.98
N PHE A 226 5.16 1.20 -16.55
CA PHE A 226 4.58 2.18 -17.46
C PHE A 226 5.65 3.16 -17.93
N GLY A 227 5.66 3.43 -19.23
CA GLY A 227 6.56 4.41 -19.84
C GLY A 227 7.98 3.91 -20.08
N PRO A 228 8.19 2.88 -20.91
CA PRO A 228 9.52 2.36 -21.25
C PRO A 228 10.57 3.42 -21.59
N GLU A 229 10.20 4.53 -22.26
CA GLU A 229 11.16 5.61 -22.56
C GLU A 229 11.77 6.22 -21.30
N PHE A 230 10.97 6.41 -20.23
CA PHE A 230 11.48 6.93 -18.97
C PHE A 230 12.44 5.92 -18.32
N TRP A 231 12.03 4.66 -18.21
CA TRP A 231 12.82 3.64 -17.53
C TRP A 231 14.14 3.33 -18.23
N ASN A 232 14.14 3.21 -19.56
CA ASN A 232 15.34 2.94 -20.34
C ASN A 232 16.34 4.12 -20.36
N LYS A 233 15.90 5.34 -20.01
CA LYS A 233 16.80 6.47 -19.79
C LYS A 233 17.44 6.46 -18.41
N VAL A 234 16.76 5.88 -17.42
CA VAL A 234 17.20 5.90 -16.02
C VAL A 234 18.03 4.66 -15.69
N ILE A 235 17.68 3.51 -16.26
CA ILE A 235 18.29 2.21 -15.98
C ILE A 235 18.61 1.53 -17.32
N ASP A 236 19.88 1.16 -17.48
CA ASP A 236 20.30 0.24 -18.53
C ASP A 236 20.20 -1.19 -18.01
N TRP A 237 19.05 -1.82 -18.27
CA TRP A 237 18.75 -3.17 -17.80
C TRP A 237 19.68 -4.22 -18.42
N GLN A 238 20.03 -4.06 -19.70
CA GLN A 238 20.91 -4.98 -20.39
C GLN A 238 22.32 -4.90 -19.81
N ALA A 239 22.81 -3.71 -19.46
CA ALA A 239 24.10 -3.56 -18.80
C ALA A 239 24.18 -4.30 -17.46
N LEU A 240 23.08 -4.44 -16.71
CA LEU A 240 23.05 -5.24 -15.48
C LEU A 240 23.24 -6.74 -15.78
N ALA A 241 22.55 -7.25 -16.81
CA ALA A 241 22.69 -8.63 -17.24
C ALA A 241 24.09 -8.91 -17.84
N ASP A 242 24.58 -8.01 -18.70
CA ASP A 242 25.90 -8.12 -19.33
C ASP A 242 27.05 -8.05 -18.30
N ALA A 243 26.87 -7.26 -17.23
CA ALA A 243 27.79 -7.21 -16.09
C ALA A 243 27.71 -8.45 -15.19
N GLY A 244 26.72 -9.33 -15.38
CA GLY A 244 26.49 -10.53 -14.58
C GLY A 244 25.99 -10.23 -13.16
N THR A 245 25.41 -9.05 -12.91
CA THR A 245 24.82 -8.72 -11.59
C THR A 245 23.38 -9.21 -11.46
N ILE A 246 22.73 -9.53 -12.58
CA ILE A 246 21.49 -10.29 -12.68
C ILE A 246 21.63 -11.33 -13.81
N SER A 247 20.76 -12.33 -13.82
CA SER A 247 20.68 -13.30 -14.93
C SER A 247 19.93 -12.69 -16.12
N PRO A 248 20.21 -13.12 -17.37
CA PRO A 248 19.45 -12.66 -18.53
C PRO A 248 17.94 -12.92 -18.40
N GLU A 249 17.55 -14.02 -17.75
CA GLU A 249 16.15 -14.39 -17.50
C GLU A 249 15.45 -13.45 -16.53
N ASP A 250 16.19 -12.74 -15.66
CA ASP A 250 15.62 -11.74 -14.76
C ASP A 250 15.01 -10.55 -15.51
N LEU A 251 15.45 -10.29 -16.75
CA LEU A 251 14.87 -9.27 -17.62
C LEU A 251 13.42 -9.61 -18.01
N GLU A 252 13.06 -10.90 -18.03
CA GLU A 252 11.70 -11.36 -18.32
C GLU A 252 10.74 -11.10 -17.15
N LEU A 253 11.24 -10.76 -15.97
CA LEU A 253 10.40 -10.37 -14.84
C LEU A 253 9.61 -9.09 -15.14
N ILE A 254 10.11 -8.24 -16.04
CA ILE A 254 9.57 -6.92 -16.31
C ILE A 254 8.78 -6.92 -17.62
N SER A 255 7.54 -6.44 -17.57
CA SER A 255 6.76 -6.09 -18.76
C SER A 255 6.67 -4.58 -18.91
N PHE A 256 6.91 -4.05 -20.10
CA PHE A 256 6.79 -2.61 -20.37
C PHE A 256 5.49 -2.30 -21.13
N VAL A 257 4.84 -1.21 -20.78
CA VAL A 257 3.60 -0.74 -21.41
C VAL A 257 3.59 0.79 -21.52
N GLU A 258 2.86 1.33 -22.49
CA GLU A 258 2.57 2.76 -22.57
C GLU A 258 1.14 3.07 -22.10
N THR A 259 0.21 2.10 -22.18
CA THR A 259 -1.22 2.34 -21.93
C THR A 259 -1.83 1.42 -20.86
N ALA A 260 -2.92 1.90 -20.26
CA ALA A 260 -3.73 1.13 -19.32
C ALA A 260 -4.26 -0.19 -19.93
N ASP A 261 -4.68 -0.17 -21.20
CA ASP A 261 -5.25 -1.34 -21.86
C ASP A 261 -4.20 -2.45 -22.08
N GLU A 262 -2.97 -2.09 -22.42
CA GLU A 262 -1.84 -3.04 -22.52
C GLU A 262 -1.55 -3.70 -21.17
N ALA A 263 -1.53 -2.92 -20.08
CA ALA A 263 -1.30 -3.45 -18.74
C ALA A 263 -2.39 -4.43 -18.32
N VAL A 264 -3.65 -4.07 -18.59
CA VAL A 264 -4.81 -4.92 -18.34
C VAL A 264 -4.72 -6.21 -19.16
N ALA A 265 -4.34 -6.13 -20.43
CA ALA A 265 -4.17 -7.30 -21.28
C ALA A 265 -3.10 -8.26 -20.74
N ILE A 266 -1.99 -7.75 -20.18
CA ILE A 266 -0.98 -8.59 -19.53
C ILE A 266 -1.55 -9.29 -18.30
N ILE A 267 -2.32 -8.57 -17.47
CA ILE A 267 -2.93 -9.14 -16.26
C ILE A 267 -3.98 -10.20 -16.61
N ASP A 268 -4.85 -9.92 -17.59
CA ASP A 268 -5.93 -10.82 -18.00
C ASP A 268 -5.39 -12.11 -18.65
N ASN A 269 -4.23 -12.03 -19.33
CA ASN A 269 -3.57 -13.19 -19.97
C ASN A 269 -2.47 -13.80 -19.10
N TRP A 270 -2.37 -13.43 -17.82
CA TRP A 270 -1.30 -13.94 -16.96
C TRP A 270 -1.52 -15.39 -16.57
N GLU A 271 -0.74 -16.29 -17.17
CA GLU A 271 -0.64 -17.67 -16.73
C GLU A 271 0.28 -17.75 -15.52
N VAL A 272 -0.24 -18.28 -14.41
CA VAL A 272 0.56 -18.48 -13.19
C VAL A 272 1.69 -19.45 -13.52
N PRO A 273 2.97 -19.03 -13.47
CA PRO A 273 4.08 -19.93 -13.75
C PRO A 273 4.05 -21.08 -12.75
N CYS A 274 4.21 -22.32 -13.24
CA CYS A 274 4.28 -23.50 -12.39
C CYS A 274 5.46 -23.33 -11.40
N PRO A 275 5.26 -23.62 -10.10
CA PRO A 275 6.29 -23.40 -9.06
C PRO A 275 7.53 -24.28 -9.23
#